data_AF-A0A257L6W9-F1
#
_entry.id   AF-A0A257L6W9-F1
#
_cell.length_a   1.000
_cell.length_b   1.000
_cell.length_c   1.000
_cell.angle_alpha   90.00
_cell.angle_beta   90.00
_cell.angle_gamma   90.00
#
_symmetry.space_group_name_H-M   'P 1'
#
loop_
_entity.id
_entity.type
_entity.pdbx_description
1 polymer ?
#
loop_
_entity_poly.entity_id
_entity_poly.type
_entity_poly.pdbx_seq_one_letter_code
_entity_poly.pdbx_strand_id
1 'polypeptide(L)'
;MKFNFGISIFFLSILIGACSPKADTCISNETAIVDSIYVPSTATINQTISIPVYYEVHNGCGVFQELQVSNLGNTYTFQPKVKYEGCQCTMVFFINKTDYSFKPIASGTYYFRYFNKNSFYSIDTLQVN
;
A
#
# COMPACT_ATOMS: atom_id res chain seq x y z
N MET A 1 28.55 22.05 -70.48
CA MET A 1 27.75 21.35 -69.45
C MET A 1 28.72 20.66 -68.49
N LYS A 2 28.45 20.72 -67.18
CA LYS A 2 29.14 20.03 -66.05
C LYS A 2 30.40 20.76 -65.53
N PHE A 3 30.28 21.64 -64.53
CA PHE A 3 30.21 21.46 -63.06
C PHE A 3 31.42 20.74 -62.44
N ASN A 4 32.12 21.41 -61.52
CA ASN A 4 32.85 20.87 -60.34
C ASN A 4 33.71 21.98 -59.69
N PHE A 5 33.92 22.09 -58.37
CA PHE A 5 33.41 21.38 -57.20
C PHE A 5 33.82 22.23 -55.97
N GLY A 6 32.86 22.89 -55.32
CA GLY A 6 33.12 23.70 -54.12
C GLY A 6 33.11 22.81 -52.88
N ILE A 7 34.24 22.71 -52.17
CA ILE A 7 34.35 21.95 -50.92
C ILE A 7 33.84 22.85 -49.78
N SER A 8 32.58 22.65 -49.39
CA SER A 8 31.99 23.24 -48.20
C SER A 8 32.03 22.21 -47.07
N ILE A 9 32.87 22.47 -46.07
CA ILE A 9 33.05 21.60 -44.90
C ILE A 9 31.90 21.87 -43.93
N PHE A 10 30.90 21.00 -43.96
CA PHE A 10 29.78 21.02 -43.02
C PHE A 10 30.22 20.29 -41.74
N PHE A 11 30.63 21.04 -40.71
CA PHE A 11 30.90 20.52 -39.38
C PHE A 11 29.57 20.07 -38.73
N LEU A 12 29.25 18.79 -38.87
CA LEU A 12 28.12 18.15 -38.21
C LEU A 12 28.50 17.85 -36.75
N SER A 13 28.11 18.74 -35.85
CA SER A 13 28.27 18.59 -34.41
C SER A 13 27.39 17.45 -33.90
N ILE A 14 28.01 16.28 -33.69
CA ILE A 14 27.39 15.15 -32.99
C ILE A 14 27.27 15.53 -31.51
N LEU A 15 26.08 15.97 -31.11
CA LEU A 15 25.68 16.07 -29.71
C LEU A 15 25.50 14.64 -29.17
N ILE A 16 26.57 14.09 -28.59
CA ILE A 16 26.50 12.87 -27.78
C ILE A 16 25.81 13.26 -26.47
N GLY A 17 24.49 13.20 -26.44
CA GLY A 17 23.73 13.29 -25.20
C GLY A 17 24.08 12.10 -24.32
N ALA A 18 24.90 12.31 -23.30
CA ALA A 18 25.15 11.32 -22.25
C ALA A 18 23.84 11.12 -21.48
N CYS A 19 23.01 10.17 -21.93
CA CYS A 19 21.94 9.64 -21.10
C CYS A 19 22.60 8.82 -19.99
N SER A 20 22.77 9.43 -18.81
CA SER A 20 23.15 8.65 -17.63
C SER A 20 22.03 7.64 -17.37
N PRO A 21 22.33 6.34 -17.19
CA PRO A 21 21.31 5.40 -16.75
C PRO A 21 20.78 5.92 -15.41
N LYS A 22 19.48 6.20 -15.34
CA LYS A 22 18.82 6.43 -14.05
C LYS A 22 19.07 5.18 -13.22
N ALA A 23 19.60 5.36 -12.01
CA ALA A 23 19.69 4.25 -11.07
C ALA A 23 18.29 3.63 -10.92
N ASP A 24 18.19 2.32 -11.09
CA ASP A 24 16.92 1.61 -10.91
C ASP A 24 16.48 1.79 -9.45
N THR A 25 15.34 2.46 -9.26
CA THR A 25 14.74 2.60 -7.95
C THR A 25 13.83 1.40 -7.73
N CYS A 26 14.29 0.42 -6.95
CA CYS A 26 13.50 -0.76 -6.58
C CYS A 26 12.55 -0.39 -5.44
N ILE A 27 11.46 0.30 -5.78
CA ILE A 27 10.40 0.69 -4.84
C ILE A 27 9.06 0.21 -5.38
N SER A 28 8.31 -0.52 -4.57
CA SER A 28 6.89 -0.83 -4.83
C SER A 28 6.04 -0.48 -3.61
N ASN A 29 4.76 -0.15 -3.85
CA ASN A 29 3.77 0.01 -2.81
C ASN A 29 2.65 -0.99 -3.07
N GLU A 30 2.26 -1.71 -2.04
CA GLU A 30 1.27 -2.77 -2.13
C GLU A 30 0.21 -2.62 -1.05
N THR A 31 -0.99 -3.11 -1.33
CA THR A 31 -2.00 -3.32 -0.29
C THR A 31 -1.74 -4.69 0.30
N ALA A 32 -1.39 -4.74 1.58
CA ALA A 32 -1.14 -6.01 2.24
C ALA A 32 -2.45 -6.79 2.44
N ILE A 33 -2.30 -8.11 2.39
CA ILE A 33 -3.35 -9.05 2.80
C ILE A 33 -3.47 -8.95 4.32
N VAL A 34 -4.70 -8.82 4.82
CA VAL A 34 -5.00 -8.86 6.25
C VAL A 34 -5.16 -10.32 6.65
N ASP A 35 -4.35 -10.76 7.61
CA ASP A 35 -4.44 -12.09 8.21
C ASP A 35 -5.66 -12.19 9.12
N SER A 36 -5.78 -11.24 10.05
CA SER A 36 -6.86 -11.19 11.03
C SER A 36 -7.06 -9.78 11.58
N ILE A 37 -8.27 -9.54 12.09
CA ILE A 37 -8.57 -8.39 12.95
C ILE A 37 -9.24 -8.88 14.22
N TYR A 38 -9.16 -8.10 15.29
CA TYR A 38 -9.82 -8.43 16.55
C TYR A 38 -10.79 -7.32 16.94
N VAL A 39 -12.04 -7.51 16.56
CA VAL A 39 -13.14 -6.60 16.88
C VAL A 39 -13.86 -7.13 18.13
N PRO A 40 -14.05 -6.33 19.19
CA PRO A 40 -14.87 -6.75 20.32
C PRO A 40 -16.32 -6.96 19.88
N SER A 41 -17.06 -7.84 20.55
CA SER A 41 -18.46 -8.10 20.19
C SER A 41 -19.37 -6.88 20.42
N THR A 42 -19.03 -6.04 21.40
CA THR A 42 -19.81 -4.86 21.79
C THR A 42 -18.93 -3.65 22.13
N ALA A 43 -19.48 -2.45 21.97
CA ALA A 43 -18.91 -1.20 22.46
C ALA A 43 -20.01 -0.23 22.90
N THR A 44 -19.63 0.78 23.67
CA THR A 44 -20.53 1.87 24.08
C THR A 44 -20.33 3.08 23.18
N ILE A 45 -21.42 3.81 22.90
CA ILE A 45 -21.35 5.10 22.19
C ILE A 45 -20.32 6.02 22.87
N ASN A 46 -19.52 6.71 22.06
CA ASN A 46 -18.44 7.62 22.47
C ASN A 46 -17.28 6.97 23.23
N GLN A 47 -17.24 5.64 23.37
CA GLN A 47 -16.07 4.94 23.88
C GLN A 47 -15.11 4.61 22.74
N THR A 48 -13.85 5.03 22.86
CA THR A 48 -12.81 4.61 21.93
C THR A 48 -12.39 3.17 22.21
N ILE A 49 -12.39 2.34 21.18
CA ILE A 49 -11.83 0.99 21.19
C ILE A 49 -10.62 0.93 20.24
N SER A 50 -9.67 0.07 20.58
CA SER A 50 -8.54 -0.25 19.71
C SER A 50 -8.84 -1.58 19.01
N ILE A 51 -8.75 -1.59 17.68
CA ILE A 51 -8.94 -2.78 16.85
C ILE A 51 -7.58 -3.16 16.28
N PRO A 52 -6.94 -4.22 16.80
CA PRO A 52 -5.73 -4.79 16.21
C PRO A 52 -6.00 -5.30 14.80
N VAL A 53 -5.11 -4.94 13.87
CA VAL A 53 -5.11 -5.39 12.47
C VAL A 53 -3.77 -6.06 12.17
N TYR A 54 -3.83 -7.34 11.86
CA TYR A 54 -2.67 -8.16 11.53
C TYR A 54 -2.60 -8.35 10.02
N TYR A 55 -1.44 -8.10 9.42
CA TYR A 55 -1.27 -8.11 7.97
C TYR A 55 0.06 -8.72 7.55
N GLU A 56 0.05 -9.28 6.35
CA GLU A 56 1.19 -9.99 5.78
C GLU A 56 2.22 -9.02 5.18
N VAL A 57 3.50 -9.33 5.38
CA VAL A 57 4.63 -8.72 4.68
C VAL A 57 5.47 -9.84 4.05
N HIS A 58 5.72 -9.76 2.74
CA HIS A 58 6.16 -10.90 1.94
C HIS A 58 7.67 -10.97 1.65
N ASN A 59 8.45 -9.99 2.13
CA ASN A 59 9.91 -10.05 2.12
C ASN A 59 10.50 -9.03 3.12
N GLY A 60 11.81 -9.11 3.34
CA GLY A 60 12.53 -8.29 4.32
C GLY A 60 12.67 -6.80 4.00
N CYS A 61 12.26 -6.34 2.81
CA CYS A 61 12.25 -4.91 2.46
C CYS A 61 10.92 -4.23 2.77
N GLY A 62 9.91 -4.99 3.19
CA GLY A 62 8.57 -4.47 3.44
C GLY A 62 8.49 -3.67 4.73
N VAL A 63 8.04 -2.42 4.63
CA VAL A 63 7.85 -1.50 5.75
C VAL A 63 6.41 -1.01 5.73
N PHE A 64 5.77 -0.99 6.91
CA PHE A 64 4.46 -0.39 7.07
C PHE A 64 4.48 1.09 6.70
N GLN A 65 3.56 1.49 5.83
CA GLN A 65 3.41 2.89 5.44
C GLN A 65 2.23 3.52 6.18
N GLU A 66 1.04 2.92 6.06
CA GLU A 66 -0.18 3.40 6.69
C GLU A 66 -1.28 2.34 6.70
N LEU A 67 -2.28 2.53 7.55
CA LEU A 67 -3.54 1.81 7.47
C LEU A 67 -4.57 2.72 6.81
N GLN A 68 -4.84 2.52 5.51
CA GLN A 68 -5.94 3.21 4.86
C GLN A 68 -7.26 2.58 5.30
N VAL A 69 -8.19 3.43 5.74
CA VAL A 69 -9.54 3.03 6.12
C VAL A 69 -10.54 3.87 5.33
N SER A 70 -11.37 3.20 4.53
CA SER A 70 -12.51 3.82 3.87
C SER A 70 -13.80 3.37 4.54
N ASN A 71 -14.83 4.21 4.56
CA ASN A 71 -16.11 3.84 5.12
C ASN A 71 -17.28 4.17 4.18
N LEU A 72 -18.30 3.32 4.21
CA LEU A 72 -19.58 3.53 3.57
C LEU A 72 -20.68 3.19 4.59
N GLY A 73 -21.32 4.22 5.14
CA GLY A 73 -22.18 4.07 6.31
C GLY A 73 -21.40 3.49 7.48
N ASN A 74 -21.92 2.40 8.07
CA ASN A 74 -21.30 1.69 9.20
C ASN A 74 -20.30 0.60 8.76
N THR A 75 -19.98 0.50 7.48
CA THR A 75 -18.99 -0.46 6.97
C THR A 75 -17.64 0.22 6.78
N TYR A 76 -16.62 -0.24 7.49
CA TYR A 76 -15.24 0.21 7.43
C TYR A 76 -14.42 -0.83 6.68
N THR A 77 -13.62 -0.42 5.70
CA THR A 77 -12.76 -1.30 4.91
C THR A 77 -11.31 -0.99 5.19
N PHE A 78 -10.58 -1.98 5.70
CA PHE A 78 -9.17 -1.85 6.06
C PHE A 78 -8.27 -2.27 4.90
N GLN A 79 -7.28 -1.43 4.61
CA GLN A 79 -6.31 -1.62 3.54
C GLN A 79 -4.92 -1.18 4.03
N PRO A 80 -4.18 -2.05 4.76
CA PRO A 80 -2.82 -1.74 5.15
C PRO A 80 -1.94 -1.56 3.91
N LYS A 81 -1.13 -0.51 3.90
CA LYS A 81 -0.19 -0.19 2.83
C LYS A 81 1.21 -0.51 3.29
N VAL A 82 1.92 -1.28 2.47
CA VAL A 82 3.31 -1.67 2.70
C VAL A 82 4.14 -1.15 1.55
N LYS A 83 5.22 -0.45 1.88
CA LYS A 83 6.25 -0.02 0.93
C LYS A 83 7.37 -1.05 0.97
N TYR A 84 7.76 -1.55 -0.19
CA TYR A 84 8.97 -2.35 -0.35
C TYR A 84 10.05 -1.48 -0.97
N GLU A 85 11.20 -1.35 -0.30
CA GLU A 85 12.32 -0.54 -0.76
C GLU A 85 13.62 -1.34 -0.69
N GLY A 86 14.19 -1.64 -1.86
CA GLY A 86 15.42 -2.40 -2.01
C GLY A 86 15.38 -3.34 -3.20
N CYS A 87 16.52 -3.49 -3.88
CA CYS A 87 16.66 -4.43 -5.00
C CYS A 87 17.00 -5.85 -4.56
N GLN A 88 17.48 -6.03 -3.33
CA GLN A 88 17.89 -7.30 -2.76
C GLN A 88 17.21 -7.48 -1.40
N CYS A 89 16.12 -8.23 -1.38
CA CYS A 89 15.31 -8.45 -0.20
C CYS A 89 15.47 -9.90 0.29
N THR A 90 15.53 -10.07 1.61
CA THR A 90 15.47 -11.42 2.20
C THR A 90 14.09 -12.02 1.92
N MET A 91 14.04 -13.25 1.39
CA MET A 91 12.78 -13.96 1.14
C MET A 91 12.18 -14.49 2.45
N VAL A 92 11.61 -13.58 3.23
CA VAL A 92 10.99 -13.86 4.54
C VAL A 92 9.54 -13.40 4.55
N PHE A 93 8.67 -14.24 5.09
CA PHE A 93 7.27 -13.93 5.30
C PHE A 93 7.03 -13.69 6.80
N PHE A 94 6.35 -12.61 7.15
CA PHE A 94 5.98 -12.31 8.53
C PHE A 94 4.65 -11.56 8.63
N ILE A 95 4.02 -11.69 9.79
CA ILE A 95 2.79 -10.98 10.14
C ILE A 95 3.16 -9.79 11.02
N ASN A 96 2.79 -8.59 10.57
CA ASN A 96 2.90 -7.37 11.35
C ASN A 96 1.56 -6.97 11.95
N LYS A 97 1.60 -6.04 12.90
CA LYS A 97 0.43 -5.49 13.60
C LYS A 97 0.38 -3.98 13.45
N THR A 98 -0.81 -3.44 13.24
CA THR A 98 -1.15 -2.02 13.46
C THR A 98 -2.46 -1.95 14.23
N ASP A 99 -2.71 -0.84 14.93
CA ASP A 99 -3.94 -0.65 15.69
C ASP A 99 -4.80 0.44 15.05
N TYR A 100 -6.10 0.19 14.88
CA TYR A 100 -7.09 1.18 14.45
C TYR A 100 -7.89 1.68 15.65
N SER A 101 -7.92 3.00 15.85
CA SER A 101 -8.70 3.64 16.92
C SER A 101 -10.09 3.97 16.40
N PHE A 102 -11.11 3.27 16.92
CA PHE A 102 -12.50 3.44 16.51
C PHE A 102 -13.33 4.03 17.64
N LYS A 103 -14.11 5.07 17.36
CA LYS A 103 -15.03 5.70 18.32
C LYS A 103 -16.41 5.84 17.67
N PRO A 104 -17.38 4.96 17.99
CA PRO A 104 -18.73 5.07 17.44
C PRO A 104 -19.46 6.24 18.08
N ILE A 105 -20.23 6.98 17.28
CA ILE A 105 -21.05 8.12 17.75
C ILE A 105 -22.55 7.82 17.72
N ALA A 106 -22.95 6.66 17.20
CA ALA A 106 -24.33 6.21 17.11
C ALA A 106 -24.41 4.73 17.46
N SER A 107 -25.56 4.32 17.99
CA SER A 107 -25.89 2.90 18.19
C SER A 107 -26.07 2.18 16.85
N GLY A 108 -25.85 0.88 16.86
CA GLY A 108 -26.12 0.00 15.72
C GLY A 108 -24.97 -0.94 15.41
N THR A 109 -25.13 -1.66 14.31
CA THR A 109 -24.15 -2.64 13.86
C THR A 109 -23.13 -1.98 12.95
N TYR A 110 -21.86 -2.17 13.29
CA TYR A 110 -20.70 -1.77 12.50
C TYR A 110 -20.04 -3.01 11.90
N TYR A 111 -19.54 -2.86 10.68
CA TYR A 111 -18.93 -3.93 9.90
C TYR A 111 -17.49 -3.55 9.56
N PHE A 112 -16.55 -4.44 9.85
CA PHE A 112 -15.13 -4.25 9.58
C PHE A 112 -14.70 -5.24 8.53
N ARG A 113 -14.56 -4.75 7.30
CA ARG A 113 -14.26 -5.52 6.11
C ARG A 113 -12.77 -5.45 5.78
N TYR A 114 -12.19 -6.57 5.36
CA TYR A 114 -10.81 -6.66 4.94
C TYR A 114 -10.59 -7.77 3.91
N PHE A 115 -9.53 -7.65 3.12
CA PHE A 115 -9.10 -8.69 2.19
C PHE A 115 -8.20 -9.68 2.91
N ASN A 116 -8.53 -10.96 2.89
CA ASN A 116 -7.65 -12.01 3.39
C ASN A 116 -7.34 -13.04 2.29
N LYS A 117 -6.43 -13.96 2.58
CA LYS A 117 -5.97 -14.97 1.60
C LYS A 117 -7.06 -15.99 1.21
N ASN A 118 -8.04 -16.21 2.09
CA ASN A 118 -9.00 -17.31 1.98
C ASN A 118 -10.34 -16.88 1.36
N SER A 119 -10.63 -15.59 1.33
CA SER A 119 -11.89 -15.03 0.82
C SER A 119 -11.62 -13.71 0.12
N PHE A 120 -12.40 -13.39 -0.92
CA PHE A 120 -12.32 -12.06 -1.54
C PHE A 120 -12.50 -10.95 -0.48
N TYR A 121 -13.33 -11.17 0.54
CA TYR A 121 -13.44 -10.32 1.72
C TYR A 121 -13.89 -11.12 2.95
N SER A 122 -13.35 -10.77 4.10
CA SER A 122 -13.87 -11.15 5.43
C SER A 122 -14.46 -9.94 6.15
N ILE A 123 -15.40 -10.20 7.06
CA ILE A 123 -16.16 -9.17 7.78
C ILE A 123 -16.30 -9.58 9.24
N ASP A 124 -15.86 -8.71 10.14
CA ASP A 124 -16.17 -8.81 11.57
C ASP A 124 -17.22 -7.76 11.94
N THR A 125 -17.98 -8.01 13.01
CA THR A 125 -19.07 -7.13 13.42
C THR A 125 -18.89 -6.64 14.85
N LEU A 126 -19.40 -5.43 15.10
CA LEU A 126 -19.46 -4.80 16.41
C LEU A 126 -20.87 -4.28 16.64
N GLN A 127 -21.47 -4.64 17.79
CA GLN A 127 -22.69 -4.00 18.23
C GLN A 127 -22.42 -2.82 19.16
N VAL A 128 -22.93 -1.65 18.79
CA VAL A 128 -22.83 -0.45 19.62
C VAL A 128 -24.18 -0.18 20.27
N ASN A 129 -24.17 -0.12 21.60
CA ASN A 129 -25.32 0.20 22.43
C ASN A 129 -25.11 1.51 23.19
#